data_AF-A0A510LE14-F1
#
_entry.id   AF-A0A510LE14-F1
#
_cell.length_a   1.000
_cell.length_b   1.000
_cell.length_c   1.000
_cell.angle_alpha   90.00
_cell.angle_beta   90.00
_cell.angle_gamma   90.00
#
_symmetry.space_group_name_H-M   'P 1'
#
loop_
_entity.id
_entity.type
_entity.pdbx_description
1 polymer ?
#
loop_
_entity_poly.entity_id
_entity_poly.type
_entity_poly.pdbx_seq_one_letter_code
_entity_poly.pdbx_strand_id
1 'polypeptide(L)'
;MNRLTNSEKIKKILKGIYYNPKYNELIEEYEASSVHEVAKAIARKYNWTIAPSGNTALNLLGLSTQVPFKWTYISDGRYVDFSFGNTVIEFKDRNNK
;
A
#
# COMPACT_ATOMS: atom_id res chain seq x y z
N MET A 1 -1.37 -10.77 -18.89
CA MET A 1 -0.74 -9.74 -18.02
C MET A 1 0.77 -9.61 -18.21
N ASN A 2 1.56 -10.68 -18.41
CA ASN A 2 3.01 -10.56 -18.66
C ASN A 2 3.39 -9.60 -19.81
N ARG A 3 2.54 -9.48 -20.84
CA ARG A 3 2.80 -8.61 -22.00
C ARG A 3 2.75 -7.10 -21.70
N LEU A 4 1.98 -6.66 -20.70
CA LEU A 4 1.93 -5.23 -20.30
C LEU A 4 3.03 -4.85 -19.32
N THR A 5 3.50 -5.78 -18.49
CA THR A 5 4.67 -5.56 -17.62
C THR A 5 5.93 -5.37 -18.46
N ASN A 6 6.04 -6.12 -19.58
CA ASN A 6 7.17 -6.02 -20.51
C ASN A 6 7.19 -4.73 -21.35
N SER A 7 6.08 -3.97 -21.40
CA SER A 7 6.03 -2.68 -22.09
C SER A 7 6.20 -1.47 -21.15
N GLU A 8 6.69 -1.70 -19.93
CA GLU A 8 6.89 -0.71 -18.84
C GLU A 8 5.65 0.09 -18.41
N LYS A 9 4.48 -0.18 -18.99
CA LYS A 9 3.23 0.51 -18.67
C LYS A 9 2.68 0.18 -17.28
N ILE A 10 3.09 -0.94 -16.68
CA ILE A 10 2.69 -1.32 -15.32
C ILE A 10 3.87 -1.92 -14.58
N LYS A 11 4.02 -1.53 -13.31
CA LYS A 11 5.01 -2.09 -12.39
C LYS A 11 4.31 -3.00 -11.38
N LYS A 12 4.91 -4.17 -11.14
CA LYS A 12 4.37 -5.17 -10.21
C LYS A 12 4.85 -4.87 -8.78
N ILE A 13 3.92 -4.80 -7.84
CA ILE A 13 4.24 -4.60 -6.41
C ILE A 13 4.20 -5.94 -5.67
N LEU A 14 3.06 -6.64 -5.77
CA LEU A 14 2.84 -7.95 -5.17
C LEU A 14 2.20 -8.88 -6.22
N LYS A 15 2.10 -10.17 -5.93
CA LYS A 15 1.38 -11.10 -6.82
C LYS A 15 -0.10 -10.67 -6.94
N GLY A 16 -0.49 -10.24 -8.15
CA GLY A 16 -1.84 -9.75 -8.43
C GLY A 16 -2.09 -8.29 -8.06
N ILE A 17 -1.05 -7.52 -7.70
CA ILE A 17 -1.15 -6.08 -7.45
C ILE A 17 -0.10 -5.36 -8.30
N TYR A 18 -0.60 -4.46 -9.14
CA TYR A 18 0.17 -3.72 -10.12
C TYR A 18 -0.20 -2.25 -10.02
N TYR A 19 0.74 -1.37 -10.32
CA TYR A 19 0.47 0.06 -10.45
C TYR A 19 0.95 0.57 -11.81
N ASN A 20 0.22 1.55 -12.34
CA ASN A 20 0.62 2.29 -13.52
C ASN A 20 1.25 3.61 -13.04
N PRO A 21 2.59 3.74 -13.04
CA PRO A 21 3.23 4.96 -12.61
C PRO A 21 2.91 6.11 -13.59
N LYS A 22 2.48 7.25 -13.07
CA LYS A 22 2.37 8.48 -13.87
C LYS A 22 3.71 9.21 -13.83
N TYR A 23 4.20 9.64 -14.99
CA TYR A 23 5.38 10.49 -15.04
C TYR A 23 5.03 11.88 -14.50
N ASN A 24 5.86 12.41 -13.61
CA ASN A 24 5.69 13.71 -13.01
C ASN A 24 6.82 14.64 -13.50
N GLU A 25 6.44 15.61 -14.33
CA GLU A 25 7.37 16.55 -14.97
C GLU A 25 8.10 17.45 -13.96
N LEU A 26 7.56 17.66 -12.75
CA LEU A 26 8.17 18.52 -11.73
C LEU A 26 9.39 17.87 -11.07
N ILE A 27 9.37 16.55 -10.92
CA ILE A 27 10.46 15.78 -10.28
C ILE A 27 11.24 14.95 -11.31
N GLU A 28 10.90 15.08 -12.60
CA GLU A 28 11.47 14.33 -13.72
C GLU A 28 11.48 12.80 -13.53
N GLU A 29 10.58 12.28 -12.68
CA GLU A 29 10.51 10.89 -12.26
C GLU A 29 9.09 10.32 -12.35
N TYR A 30 8.99 8.99 -12.34
CA TYR A 30 7.72 8.27 -12.25
C TYR A 30 7.21 8.23 -10.81
N GLU A 31 5.97 8.64 -10.57
CA GLU A 31 5.37 8.64 -9.23
C GLU A 31 5.39 7.23 -8.62
N ALA A 32 5.95 7.15 -7.42
CA ALA A 32 5.86 5.95 -6.61
C ALA A 32 4.39 5.75 -6.18
N SER A 33 3.93 4.49 -6.20
CA SER A 33 2.60 4.19 -5.67
C SER A 33 2.56 4.50 -4.18
N SER A 34 1.58 5.31 -3.77
CA SER A 34 1.29 5.51 -2.34
C SER A 34 1.07 4.16 -1.66
N VAL A 35 1.78 3.92 -0.55
CA VAL A 35 1.64 2.70 0.26
C VAL A 35 0.19 2.50 0.70
N HIS A 36 -0.53 3.60 0.94
CA HIS A 36 -1.94 3.58 1.29
C HIS A 36 -2.84 3.05 0.16
N GLU A 37 -2.55 3.39 -1.10
CA GLU A 37 -3.28 2.85 -2.25
C GLU A 37 -2.98 1.36 -2.46
N VAL A 38 -1.74 0.93 -2.17
CA VAL A 38 -1.38 -0.49 -2.15
C VAL A 38 -2.18 -1.23 -1.07
N ALA A 39 -2.29 -0.68 0.14
CA ALA A 39 -3.09 -1.25 1.22
C ALA A 39 -4.57 -1.42 0.82
N LYS A 40 -5.17 -0.39 0.18
CA LYS A 40 -6.54 -0.47 -0.36
C LYS A 40 -6.67 -1.52 -1.45
N ALA A 41 -5.67 -1.67 -2.32
CA ALA A 41 -5.69 -2.68 -3.38
C ALA A 41 -5.61 -4.11 -2.81
N ILE A 42 -4.79 -4.33 -1.78
CA ILE A 42 -4.76 -5.60 -1.03
C ILE A 42 -6.14 -5.88 -0.42
N ALA A 43 -6.69 -4.91 0.31
CA ALA A 43 -7.99 -5.05 0.97
C ALA A 43 -9.09 -5.39 -0.03
N ARG A 44 -9.17 -4.70 -1.18
CA ARG A 44 -10.12 -5.01 -2.26
C ARG A 44 -9.95 -6.43 -2.80
N LYS A 45 -8.71 -6.88 -3.00
CA LYS A 45 -8.42 -8.24 -3.51
C LYS A 45 -8.93 -9.34 -2.56
N TYR A 46 -8.88 -9.10 -1.26
CA TYR A 46 -9.33 -10.06 -0.24
C TYR A 46 -10.72 -9.75 0.33
N ASN A 47 -11.40 -8.72 -0.18
CA ASN A 47 -12.69 -8.23 0.29
C ASN A 47 -12.69 -7.86 1.78
N TRP A 48 -11.64 -7.13 2.20
CA TRP A 48 -11.50 -6.58 3.55
C TRP A 48 -11.86 -5.11 3.61
N THR A 49 -12.41 -4.69 4.74
CA THR A 49 -12.52 -3.29 5.15
C THR A 49 -11.33 -2.95 6.03
N ILE A 50 -10.70 -1.80 5.77
CA ILE A 50 -9.49 -1.38 6.49
C ILE A 50 -9.60 0.05 6.98
N ALA A 51 -8.98 0.34 8.13
CA ALA A 51 -8.80 1.68 8.67
C ALA A 51 -7.34 1.88 9.11
N PRO A 52 -6.68 2.98 8.74
CA PRO A 52 -5.32 3.24 9.19
C PRO A 52 -5.27 3.42 10.71
N SER A 53 -4.17 3.03 11.34
CA SER A 53 -3.99 3.19 12.79
C SER A 53 -2.58 3.64 13.18
N GLY A 54 -2.42 4.11 14.42
CA GLY A 54 -1.16 4.59 14.97
C GLY A 54 -0.50 5.67 14.10
N ASN A 55 0.81 5.55 13.87
CA ASN A 55 1.58 6.49 13.05
C ASN A 55 1.08 6.59 11.61
N THR A 56 0.47 5.53 11.08
CA THR A 56 -0.12 5.56 9.73
C THR A 56 -1.31 6.50 9.69
N ALA A 57 -2.20 6.46 10.69
CA ALA A 57 -3.31 7.39 10.78
C ALA A 57 -2.82 8.83 10.95
N LEU A 58 -1.83 9.07 11.84
CA LEU A 58 -1.27 10.40 12.05
C LEU A 58 -0.65 10.97 10.77
N ASN A 59 0.10 10.16 10.02
CA ASN A 59 0.71 10.59 8.77
C ASN A 59 -0.34 10.91 7.70
N LEU A 60 -1.35 10.06 7.52
CA LEU A 60 -2.42 10.28 6.54
C LEU A 60 -3.33 11.47 6.89
N LEU A 61 -3.50 11.79 8.18
CA LEU A 61 -4.27 12.95 8.64
C LEU A 61 -3.47 14.26 8.65
N GLY A 62 -2.19 14.23 8.26
CA GLY A 62 -1.31 15.41 8.31
C GLY A 62 -0.91 15.84 9.73
N LEU A 63 -1.15 14.98 10.73
CA LEU A 63 -0.76 15.19 12.12
C LEU A 63 0.68 14.76 12.41
N SER A 64 1.34 14.13 11.44
CA SER A 64 2.76 13.77 11.47
C SER A 64 3.36 13.77 10.06
N THR A 65 4.59 14.24 9.92
CA THR A 65 5.37 14.18 8.67
C THR A 65 6.24 12.92 8.58
N GLN A 66 6.27 12.10 9.64
CA GLN A 66 7.10 10.89 9.67
C GLN A 66 6.55 9.86 8.69
N VAL A 67 7.37 9.51 7.68
CA VAL A 67 7.09 8.38 6.79
C VAL A 67 7.41 7.08 7.54
N PRO A 68 6.41 6.24 7.86
CA PRO A 68 6.65 5.04 8.64
C PRO A 68 7.24 3.91 7.77
N PHE A 69 8.18 3.15 8.32
CA PHE A 69 8.67 1.91 7.70
C PHE A 69 7.59 0.82 7.68
N LYS A 70 6.74 0.82 8.72
CA LYS A 70 5.63 -0.10 8.90
C LYS A 70 4.30 0.64 8.90
N TRP A 71 3.45 0.31 7.94
CA TRP A 71 2.13 0.87 7.75
C TRP A 71 1.08 -0.06 8.36
N THR A 72 0.42 0.37 9.43
CA THR A 72 -0.50 -0.48 10.20
C THR A 72 -1.95 -0.09 9.92
N TYR A 73 -2.77 -1.11 9.67
CA TYR A 73 -4.20 -1.00 9.44
C TYR A 73 -4.95 -1.97 10.35
N ILE A 74 -6.06 -1.52 10.90
CA ILE A 74 -7.07 -2.43 11.47
C ILE A 74 -7.93 -2.92 10.31
N SER A 75 -8.22 -4.22 10.29
CA SER A 75 -9.04 -4.85 9.26
C SER A 75 -10.05 -5.84 9.84
N ASP A 76 -11.11 -6.12 9.10
CA ASP A 76 -12.02 -7.26 9.32
C ASP A 76 -11.49 -8.58 8.73
N GLY A 77 -10.29 -8.56 8.17
CA GLY A 77 -9.58 -9.71 7.63
C GLY A 77 -8.63 -10.36 8.62
N ARG A 78 -7.86 -11.33 8.13
CA ARG A 78 -6.84 -12.03 8.92
C ARG A 78 -5.71 -11.08 9.33
N TYR A 79 -5.07 -11.38 10.46
CA TYR A 79 -3.77 -10.81 10.79
C TYR A 79 -2.73 -11.26 9.76
N VAL A 80 -2.14 -10.32 9.00
CA VAL A 80 -1.11 -10.63 8.01
C VAL A 80 -0.28 -9.42 7.63
N ASP A 81 1.00 -9.67 7.35
CA ASP A 81 1.94 -8.69 6.82
C ASP A 81 2.18 -8.91 5.32
N PHE A 82 2.28 -7.81 4.58
CA PHE A 82 2.73 -7.77 3.20
C PHE A 82 3.92 -6.83 3.07
N SER A 83 5.01 -7.31 2.49
CA SER A 83 6.24 -6.53 2.32
C SER A 83 6.57 -6.33 0.85
N PHE A 84 7.02 -5.14 0.49
CA PHE A 84 7.57 -4.82 -0.82
C PHE A 84 8.63 -3.72 -0.69
N GLY A 85 9.79 -3.93 -1.31
CA GLY A 85 10.96 -3.08 -1.05
C GLY A 85 11.28 -3.00 0.44
N ASN A 86 11.43 -1.78 0.95
CA ASN A 86 11.69 -1.49 2.38
C ASN A 86 10.40 -1.10 3.13
N THR A 87 9.23 -1.48 2.64
CA THR A 87 7.93 -1.14 3.25
C THR A 87 7.22 -2.40 3.70
N VAL A 88 6.64 -2.34 4.90
CA VAL A 88 5.76 -3.39 5.44
C VAL A 88 4.36 -2.80 5.62
N ILE A 89 3.34 -3.47 5.10
CA ILE A 89 1.93 -3.22 5.42
C ILE A 89 1.45 -4.33 6.34
N GLU A 90 1.04 -3.97 7.55
CA GLU A 90 0.47 -4.88 8.53
C GLU A 90 -1.05 -4.67 8.62
N PHE A 91 -1.80 -5.75 8.44
CA PHE A 91 -3.21 -5.82 8.75
C PHE A 91 -3.39 -6.54 10.08
N LYS A 92 -4.00 -5.86 11.06
CA LYS A 92 -4.41 -6.45 12.32
C LYS A 92 -5.90 -6.74 12.29
N ASP A 93 -6.30 -7.94 12.68
CA ASP A 93 -7.71 -8.25 12.91
C ASP A 93 -8.24 -7.33 14.03
N ARG A 94 -9.48 -6.85 13.86
CA ARG A 94 -10.23 -6.11 14.89
C ARG A 94 -10.44 -6.96 16.15
N ASN A 95 -10.46 -8.28 16.01
CA ASN A 95 -10.55 -9.22 17.12
C ASN A 95 -9.15 -9.52 17.70
N ASN A 96 -8.63 -8.58 18.48
CA ASN A 96 -7.55 -8.88 19.42
C ASN A 96 -8.15 -9.75 20.56
N LYS A 97 -8.17 -11.07 20.38
CA LYS A 97 -8.55 -12.02 21.42
C LYS A 97 -7.37 -12.35 22.31
#